data_AF-A0A352BSQ4-F1
#
_entry.id   AF-A0A352BSQ4-F1
#
_cell.length_a   1.000
_cell.length_b   1.000
_cell.length_c   1.000
_cell.angle_alpha   90.00
_cell.angle_beta   90.00
_cell.angle_gamma   90.00
#
_symmetry.space_group_name_H-M   'P 1'
#
loop_
_entity.id
_entity.type
_entity.pdbx_description
1 polymer ?
#
loop_
_entity_poly.entity_id
_entity_poly.type
_entity_poly.pdbx_seq_one_letter_code
_entity_poly.pdbx_strand_id
1 'polypeptide(L)'
;MNLKHWTICFIALFIGLEASAQNDRQKVLEQQRLEILREIESINELLFGTKDQKSSLLTKVQSLDQKIQSRERLIRLTNQQANYLTREINKNINTLDQLQQELKKLKEDYAAMIVQSYKSRSEQSRLMFILSSENFLQAYKRLQYMKQYSQFRREQGLEIEQRKQELRALNELLLRQKSEKEQLVIESRAAKAKLDQERKDQEVLLAELKKDERTYTAQIKERQKEATRIEREIDRLIKEAIAAANKASGSVTKSASFELTPEADALAVDFKNNKGGLIWPVANGRV
;
A
#
# COMPACT_ATOMS: atom_id res chain seq x y z
N MET A 1 -30.48 -0.40 36.72
CA MET A 1 -29.14 0.14 36.42
C MET A 1 -28.14 -1.00 36.55
N ASN A 2 -27.24 -1.37 35.64
CA ASN A 2 -26.96 -1.04 34.25
C ASN A 2 -25.99 -2.12 33.70
N LEU A 3 -26.40 -3.40 33.71
CA LEU A 3 -25.53 -4.50 33.24
C LEU A 3 -25.25 -4.42 31.72
N LYS A 4 -26.20 -3.86 30.96
CA LYS A 4 -26.07 -3.59 29.51
C LYS A 4 -25.10 -2.45 29.17
N HIS A 5 -24.80 -1.55 30.10
CA HIS A 5 -23.85 -0.46 29.83
C HIS A 5 -22.41 -0.94 30.04
N TRP A 6 -22.20 -1.89 30.94
CA TRP A 6 -20.88 -2.48 31.17
C TRP A 6 -20.42 -3.35 30.00
N THR A 7 -21.33 -4.09 29.35
CA THR A 7 -21.03 -4.87 28.14
C THR A 7 -20.71 -3.98 26.92
N ILE A 8 -21.36 -2.83 26.78
CA ILE A 8 -21.05 -1.85 25.72
C ILE A 8 -19.68 -1.19 25.96
N CYS A 9 -19.34 -0.88 27.22
CA CYS A 9 -18.00 -0.36 27.56
C CYS A 9 -16.88 -1.39 27.37
N PHE A 10 -17.14 -2.68 27.62
CA PHE A 10 -16.14 -3.74 27.45
C PHE A 10 -15.85 -4.04 25.97
N ILE A 11 -16.86 -3.93 25.09
CA ILE A 11 -16.71 -4.09 23.64
C ILE A 11 -16.01 -2.87 23.02
N ALA A 12 -16.26 -1.66 23.52
CA ALA A 12 -15.57 -0.46 23.08
C ALA A 12 -14.06 -0.46 23.45
N LEU A 13 -13.69 -1.10 24.57
CA LEU A 13 -12.29 -1.19 25.01
C LEU A 13 -11.46 -2.14 24.13
N PHE A 14 -12.06 -3.20 23.57
CA PHE A 14 -11.34 -4.17 22.72
C PHE A 14 -11.16 -3.70 21.27
N ILE A 15 -12.04 -2.86 20.73
CA ILE A 15 -11.95 -2.36 19.35
C ILE A 15 -10.85 -1.27 19.22
N GLY A 16 -10.54 -0.54 20.29
CA GLY A 16 -9.50 0.50 20.30
C GLY A 16 -8.05 -0.01 20.30
N LEU A 17 -7.81 -1.25 20.76
CA LEU A 17 -6.46 -1.84 20.85
C LEU A 17 -5.94 -2.32 19.49
N GLU A 18 -6.81 -2.75 18.58
CA GLU A 18 -6.38 -3.26 17.26
C GLU A 18 -6.01 -2.15 16.26
N ALA A 19 -6.64 -0.98 16.35
CA ALA A 19 -6.38 0.15 15.45
C ALA A 19 -5.00 0.78 15.69
N SER A 20 -4.52 0.78 16.95
CA SER A 20 -3.22 1.33 17.31
C SER A 20 -2.06 0.41 16.86
N ALA A 21 -2.25 -0.91 16.95
CA ALA A 21 -1.23 -1.90 16.59
C ALA A 21 -0.93 -1.98 15.08
N GLN A 22 -1.87 -1.60 14.22
CA GLN A 22 -1.68 -1.62 12.76
C GLN A 22 -0.66 -0.57 12.30
N ASN A 23 -0.75 0.65 12.83
CA ASN A 23 0.16 1.75 12.48
C ASN A 23 1.60 1.46 12.97
N ASP A 24 1.75 0.73 14.08
CA ASP A 24 3.05 0.35 14.64
C ASP A 24 3.82 -0.59 13.71
N ARG A 25 3.15 -1.51 13.01
CA ARG A 25 3.84 -2.43 12.10
C ARG A 25 4.45 -1.70 10.90
N GLN A 26 3.72 -0.77 10.29
CA GLN A 26 4.23 0.02 9.16
C GLN A 26 5.42 0.89 9.58
N LYS A 27 5.34 1.54 10.74
CA LYS A 27 6.44 2.33 11.31
C LYS A 27 7.68 1.50 11.60
N VAL A 28 7.52 0.31 12.17
CA VAL A 28 8.64 -0.61 12.44
C VAL A 28 9.34 -1.01 11.14
N LEU A 29 8.57 -1.36 10.10
CA LEU A 29 9.14 -1.70 8.80
C LEU A 29 9.89 -0.51 8.18
N GLU A 30 9.38 0.71 8.34
CA GLU A 30 10.04 1.91 7.82
C GLU A 30 11.34 2.24 8.58
N GLN A 31 11.36 2.07 9.90
CA GLN A 31 12.58 2.22 10.69
C GLN A 31 13.65 1.22 10.27
N GLN A 32 13.28 -0.06 10.09
CA GLN A 32 14.18 -1.10 9.60
C GLN A 32 14.71 -0.78 8.19
N ARG A 33 13.89 -0.19 7.34
CA ARG A 33 14.28 0.23 5.98
C ARG A 33 15.35 1.32 6.04
N LEU A 34 15.13 2.35 6.87
CA LEU A 34 16.08 3.44 7.08
C LEU A 34 17.41 2.95 7.66
N GLU A 35 17.36 1.99 8.59
CA GLU A 35 18.57 1.37 9.16
C GLU A 35 19.39 0.65 8.09
N ILE A 36 18.75 -0.17 7.25
CA ILE A 36 19.43 -0.87 6.14
C ILE A 36 20.00 0.14 5.12
N LEU A 37 19.31 1.24 4.85
CA LEU A 37 19.83 2.29 3.95
C LEU A 37 21.09 2.94 4.49
N ARG A 38 21.15 3.24 5.79
CA ARG A 38 22.36 3.76 6.46
C ARG A 38 23.50 2.76 6.46
N GLU A 39 23.20 1.47 6.67
CA GLU A 39 24.18 0.39 6.55
C GLU A 39 24.78 0.32 5.13
N ILE A 40 23.93 0.42 4.10
CA ILE A 40 24.40 0.45 2.71
C ILE A 40 25.27 1.68 2.43
N GLU A 41 24.92 2.84 2.99
CA GLU A 41 25.68 4.08 2.85
C GLU A 41 27.05 3.98 3.52
N SER A 42 27.14 3.47 4.76
CA SER A 42 28.42 3.30 5.45
C SER A 42 29.33 2.28 4.75
N ILE A 43 28.77 1.19 4.23
CA ILE A 43 29.54 0.21 3.43
C ILE A 43 30.04 0.86 2.13
N ASN A 44 29.24 1.75 1.53
CA ASN A 44 29.64 2.48 0.34
C ASN A 44 30.79 3.45 0.62
N GLU A 45 30.74 4.17 1.74
CA GLU A 45 31.84 5.03 2.20
C GLU A 45 33.11 4.22 2.45
N LEU A 46 33.03 3.05 3.11
CA LEU A 46 34.18 2.16 3.30
C LEU A 46 34.78 1.67 1.97
N LEU A 47 33.94 1.31 1.00
CA LEU A 47 34.40 0.87 -0.33
C LEU A 47 35.14 1.97 -1.12
N PHE A 48 34.69 3.23 -1.02
CA PHE A 48 35.25 4.34 -1.81
C PHE A 48 36.26 5.21 -1.07
N GLY A 49 36.16 5.32 0.25
CA GLY A 49 37.09 6.06 1.12
C GLY A 49 38.44 5.36 1.30
N THR A 50 38.52 4.06 1.00
CA THR A 50 39.78 3.30 1.01
C THR A 50 40.54 3.38 -0.32
N LYS A 51 40.18 4.27 -1.25
CA LYS A 51 40.86 4.43 -2.56
C LYS A 51 42.36 4.79 -2.44
N ASP A 52 42.75 5.48 -1.37
CA ASP A 52 44.13 5.93 -1.14
C ASP A 52 44.96 4.93 -0.32
N GLN A 53 44.34 3.90 0.26
CA GLN A 53 45.01 2.82 0.99
C GLN A 53 44.92 1.53 0.18
N LYS A 54 46.00 0.74 0.11
CA LYS A 54 46.02 -0.56 -0.59
C LYS A 54 45.12 -1.58 0.13
N SER A 55 43.79 -1.44 0.06
CA SER A 55 42.87 -2.44 0.58
C SER A 55 43.05 -3.75 -0.20
N SER A 56 43.21 -4.87 0.48
CA SER A 56 43.33 -6.17 -0.18
C SER A 56 42.11 -6.48 -1.05
N LEU A 57 42.29 -7.21 -2.15
CA LEU A 57 41.17 -7.67 -2.99
C LEU A 57 40.15 -8.47 -2.17
N LEU A 58 40.62 -9.26 -1.20
CA LEU A 58 39.78 -9.99 -0.26
C LEU A 58 38.87 -9.05 0.55
N THR A 59 39.39 -7.93 1.06
CA THR A 59 38.61 -6.94 1.80
C THR A 59 37.53 -6.31 0.91
N LYS A 60 37.86 -5.96 -0.34
CA LYS A 60 36.88 -5.42 -1.30
C LYS A 60 35.75 -6.42 -1.58
N VAL A 61 36.09 -7.69 -1.76
CA VAL A 61 35.11 -8.77 -1.94
C VAL A 61 34.21 -8.91 -0.71
N GLN A 62 34.76 -8.85 0.50
CA GLN A 62 34.00 -8.93 1.75
C GLN A 62 33.03 -7.74 1.92
N SER A 63 33.49 -6.51 1.68
CA SER A 63 32.63 -5.32 1.76
C SER A 63 31.52 -5.32 0.71
N LEU A 64 31.82 -5.77 -0.52
CA LEU A 64 30.82 -5.91 -1.59
C LEU A 64 29.82 -7.04 -1.32
N ASP A 65 30.22 -8.08 -0.59
CA ASP A 65 29.32 -9.12 -0.09
C ASP A 65 28.34 -8.55 0.95
N GLN A 66 28.83 -7.74 1.90
CA GLN A 66 27.99 -7.10 2.94
C GLN A 66 26.98 -6.09 2.36
N LYS A 67 27.45 -5.11 1.58
CA LYS A 67 27.00 -4.94 0.20
C LYS A 67 25.63 -5.44 -0.24
N ILE A 68 25.76 -6.50 -1.04
CA ILE A 68 24.74 -7.36 -1.60
C ILE A 68 23.77 -7.83 -0.49
N GLN A 69 24.25 -8.38 0.62
CA GLN A 69 23.37 -8.89 1.69
C GLN A 69 22.43 -7.81 2.24
N SER A 70 22.93 -6.60 2.44
CA SER A 70 22.15 -5.44 2.89
C SER A 70 21.11 -5.04 1.85
N ARG A 71 21.50 -5.01 0.57
CA ARG A 71 20.59 -4.73 -0.55
C ARG A 71 19.49 -5.79 -0.67
N GLU A 72 19.81 -7.06 -0.46
CA GLU A 72 18.83 -8.14 -0.47
C GLU A 72 17.86 -8.04 0.72
N ARG A 73 18.35 -7.67 1.92
CA ARG A 73 17.49 -7.36 3.07
C ARG A 73 16.55 -6.21 2.75
N LEU A 74 17.05 -5.14 2.13
CA LEU A 74 16.25 -3.99 1.70
C LEU A 74 15.10 -4.45 0.78
N ILE A 75 15.41 -5.20 -0.28
CA ILE A 75 14.41 -5.70 -1.23
C ILE A 75 13.35 -6.58 -0.52
N ARG A 76 13.78 -7.50 0.35
CA ARG A 76 12.85 -8.35 1.13
C ARG A 76 11.93 -7.51 2.00
N LEU A 77 12.47 -6.51 2.70
CA LEU A 77 11.71 -5.64 3.58
C LEU A 77 10.72 -4.76 2.79
N THR A 78 11.16 -4.15 1.69
CA THR A 78 10.30 -3.36 0.81
C THR A 78 9.15 -4.20 0.23
N ASN A 79 9.41 -5.46 -0.15
CA ASN A 79 8.35 -6.37 -0.59
C ASN A 79 7.39 -6.74 0.56
N GLN A 80 7.88 -6.89 1.79
CA GLN A 80 7.02 -7.08 2.96
C GLN A 80 6.12 -5.87 3.23
N GLN A 81 6.64 -4.64 3.09
CA GLN A 81 5.87 -3.40 3.19
C GLN A 81 4.78 -3.35 2.10
N ALA A 82 5.12 -3.63 0.83
CA ALA A 82 4.16 -3.65 -0.27
C ALA A 82 3.06 -4.73 -0.09
N ASN A 83 3.42 -5.90 0.43
CA ASN A 83 2.47 -6.98 0.74
C ASN A 83 1.56 -6.61 1.92
N TYR A 84 2.10 -5.93 2.94
CA TYR A 84 1.32 -5.40 4.04
C TYR A 84 0.29 -4.38 3.55
N LEU A 85 0.72 -3.37 2.79
CA LEU A 85 -0.19 -2.38 2.19
C LEU A 85 -1.23 -3.03 1.28
N THR A 86 -0.88 -4.09 0.55
CA THR A 86 -1.85 -4.83 -0.27
C THR A 86 -2.99 -5.40 0.57
N ARG A 87 -2.69 -6.00 1.72
CA ARG A 87 -3.72 -6.56 2.60
C ARG A 87 -4.60 -5.48 3.19
N GLU A 88 -4.00 -4.36 3.63
CA GLU A 88 -4.74 -3.21 4.17
C GLU A 88 -5.65 -2.58 3.11
N ILE A 89 -5.14 -2.38 1.87
CA ILE A 89 -5.95 -1.88 0.75
C ILE A 89 -7.14 -2.80 0.48
N ASN A 90 -6.94 -4.12 0.42
CA ASN A 90 -8.03 -5.06 0.17
C ASN A 90 -9.07 -5.06 1.29
N LYS A 91 -8.63 -4.98 2.55
CA LYS A 91 -9.52 -4.85 3.71
C LYS A 91 -10.35 -3.56 3.61
N ASN A 92 -9.70 -2.44 3.30
CA ASN A 92 -10.33 -1.13 3.18
C ASN A 92 -11.28 -1.04 1.98
N ILE A 93 -11.00 -1.73 0.86
CA ILE A 93 -11.92 -1.84 -0.28
C ILE A 93 -13.20 -2.57 0.14
N ASN A 94 -13.10 -3.69 0.86
CA ASN A 94 -14.29 -4.40 1.33
C ASN A 94 -15.13 -3.53 2.28
N THR A 95 -14.47 -2.78 3.18
CA THR A 95 -15.16 -1.84 4.07
C THR A 95 -15.81 -0.69 3.29
N LEU A 96 -15.15 -0.19 2.24
CA LEU A 96 -15.71 0.85 1.37
C LEU A 96 -16.99 0.37 0.69
N ASP A 97 -16.99 -0.84 0.14
CA ASP A 97 -18.14 -1.44 -0.53
C ASP A 97 -19.31 -1.62 0.45
N GLN A 98 -19.04 -2.08 1.67
CA GLN A 98 -20.05 -2.19 2.74
C GLN A 98 -20.64 -0.83 3.09
N LEU A 99 -19.81 0.17 3.37
CA LEU A 99 -20.29 1.53 3.69
C LEU A 99 -21.08 2.17 2.54
N GLN A 100 -20.70 1.89 1.28
CA GLN A 100 -21.44 2.34 0.11
C GLN A 100 -22.84 1.72 0.05
N GLN A 101 -22.97 0.41 0.31
CA GLN A 101 -24.25 -0.28 0.34
C GLN A 101 -25.14 0.22 1.49
N GLU A 102 -24.57 0.39 2.69
CA GLU A 102 -25.27 0.94 3.85
C GLU A 102 -25.77 2.36 3.58
N LEU A 103 -24.90 3.24 3.04
CA LEU A 103 -25.27 4.60 2.69
C LEU A 103 -26.34 4.65 1.60
N LYS A 104 -26.29 3.74 0.62
CA LYS A 104 -27.31 3.64 -0.41
C LYS A 104 -28.67 3.29 0.20
N LYS A 105 -28.71 2.24 1.04
CA LYS A 105 -29.94 1.82 1.73
C LYS A 105 -30.49 2.94 2.62
N LEU A 106 -29.64 3.60 3.40
CA LEU A 106 -30.03 4.68 4.29
C LEU A 106 -30.64 5.87 3.50
N LYS A 107 -30.09 6.20 2.33
CA LYS A 107 -30.64 7.22 1.44
C LYS A 107 -31.98 6.80 0.83
N GLU A 108 -32.13 5.54 0.43
CA GLU A 108 -33.38 4.98 -0.10
C GLU A 108 -34.50 5.02 0.96
N ASP A 109 -34.21 4.57 2.17
CA ASP A 109 -35.13 4.59 3.31
C ASP A 109 -35.53 6.03 3.68
N TYR A 110 -34.55 6.94 3.72
CA TYR A 110 -34.81 8.36 3.97
C TYR A 110 -35.68 8.98 2.87
N ALA A 111 -35.38 8.71 1.60
CA ALA A 111 -36.16 9.21 0.47
C ALA A 111 -37.60 8.69 0.51
N ALA A 112 -37.79 7.39 0.79
CA ALA A 112 -39.11 6.79 0.96
C ALA A 112 -39.90 7.46 2.09
N MET A 113 -39.25 7.72 3.24
CA MET A 113 -39.86 8.45 4.35
C MET A 113 -40.25 9.88 3.95
N ILE A 114 -39.42 10.61 3.19
CA ILE A 114 -39.73 11.96 2.72
C ILE A 114 -40.91 11.95 1.75
N VAL A 115 -40.92 11.03 0.77
CA VAL A 115 -42.03 10.87 -0.18
C VAL A 115 -43.32 10.52 0.55
N GLN A 116 -43.29 9.58 1.50
CA GLN A 116 -44.46 9.22 2.28
C GLN A 116 -44.98 10.40 3.11
N SER A 117 -44.07 11.17 3.71
CA SER A 117 -44.42 12.40 4.43
C SER A 117 -45.00 13.50 3.54
N TYR A 118 -44.62 13.54 2.26
CA TYR A 118 -45.16 14.49 1.30
C TYR A 118 -46.55 14.06 0.82
N LYS A 119 -46.73 12.76 0.52
CA LYS A 119 -48.03 12.20 0.14
C LYS A 119 -49.07 12.33 1.26
N SER A 120 -48.67 12.15 2.52
CA SER A 120 -49.55 12.34 3.67
C SER A 120 -49.81 13.81 4.03
N ARG A 121 -49.30 14.78 3.26
CA ARG A 121 -49.44 16.21 3.52
C ARG A 121 -50.79 16.79 3.09
N SER A 122 -51.53 16.14 2.17
CA SER A 122 -52.55 16.85 1.37
C SER A 122 -54.00 16.88 1.87
N GLU A 123 -54.40 16.30 3.01
CA GLU A 123 -55.83 16.34 3.38
C GLU A 123 -56.18 17.30 4.54
N GLN A 124 -55.32 17.54 5.54
CA GLN A 124 -55.57 18.55 6.57
C GLN A 124 -54.33 18.77 7.44
N SER A 125 -53.96 20.03 7.68
CA SER A 125 -52.73 20.49 8.37
C SER A 125 -52.31 19.59 9.55
N ARG A 126 -51.01 19.45 9.81
CA ARG A 126 -50.45 18.82 11.03
C ARG A 126 -51.15 19.30 12.32
N LEU A 127 -51.58 20.57 12.33
CA LEU A 127 -52.44 21.15 13.37
C LEU A 127 -53.81 20.49 13.41
N MET A 128 -54.49 20.33 12.28
CA MET A 128 -55.77 19.61 12.22
C MET A 128 -55.64 18.16 12.70
N PHE A 129 -54.55 17.45 12.41
CA PHE A 129 -54.33 16.10 12.95
C PHE A 129 -54.26 16.08 14.49
N ILE A 130 -53.70 17.11 15.11
CA ILE A 130 -53.67 17.23 16.58
C ILE A 130 -55.04 17.70 17.10
N LEU A 131 -55.67 18.66 16.42
CA LEU A 131 -56.94 19.29 16.81
C LEU A 131 -58.16 18.38 16.57
N SER A 132 -58.09 17.39 15.68
CA SER A 132 -59.12 16.36 15.44
C SER A 132 -59.04 15.20 16.43
N SER A 133 -58.49 15.43 17.62
CA SER A 133 -58.42 14.41 18.67
C SER A 133 -59.70 14.43 19.50
N GLU A 134 -60.21 13.25 19.86
CA GLU A 134 -61.41 13.05 20.68
C GLU A 134 -61.23 13.56 22.12
N ASN A 135 -59.99 13.60 22.62
CA ASN A 135 -59.67 14.10 23.97
C ASN A 135 -58.20 14.56 24.08
N PHE A 136 -57.89 15.23 25.20
CA PHE A 136 -56.55 15.77 25.48
C PHE A 136 -55.45 14.70 25.51
N LEU A 137 -55.72 13.52 26.08
CA LEU A 137 -54.74 12.44 26.14
C LEU A 137 -54.35 11.95 24.72
N GLN A 138 -55.32 11.83 23.82
CA GLN A 138 -55.07 11.47 22.43
C GLN A 138 -54.27 12.56 21.69
N ALA A 139 -54.62 13.84 21.89
CA ALA A 139 -53.87 14.97 21.31
C ALA A 139 -52.42 15.00 21.80
N TYR A 140 -52.19 14.78 23.10
CA TYR A 140 -50.85 14.70 23.69
C TYR A 140 -50.02 13.56 23.09
N LYS A 141 -50.60 12.36 22.94
CA LYS A 141 -49.93 11.22 22.29
C LYS A 141 -49.59 11.53 20.83
N ARG A 142 -50.52 12.09 20.06
CA ARG A 142 -50.29 12.51 18.66
C ARG A 142 -49.13 13.51 18.57
N LEU A 143 -49.10 14.51 19.45
CA LEU A 143 -48.00 15.48 19.54
C LEU A 143 -46.65 14.80 19.86
N GLN A 144 -46.62 13.88 20.82
CA GLN A 144 -45.41 13.12 21.14
C GLN A 144 -44.91 12.30 19.95
N TYR A 145 -45.79 11.60 19.22
CA TYR A 145 -45.41 10.85 18.03
C TYR A 145 -44.83 11.76 16.94
N MET A 146 -45.41 12.94 16.73
CA MET A 146 -44.87 13.91 15.76
C MET A 146 -43.47 14.40 16.15
N LYS A 147 -43.24 14.62 17.45
CA LYS A 147 -41.91 14.96 17.97
C LYS A 147 -40.91 13.84 17.71
N GLN A 148 -41.25 12.59 18.06
CA GLN A 148 -40.40 11.42 17.82
C GLN A 148 -40.08 11.24 16.34
N TYR A 149 -41.08 11.39 15.46
CA TYR A 149 -40.90 11.29 14.03
C TYR A 149 -39.97 12.38 13.46
N SER A 150 -40.13 13.63 13.91
CA SER A 150 -39.23 14.72 13.51
C SER A 150 -37.80 14.51 14.01
N GLN A 151 -37.65 13.96 15.21
CA GLN A 151 -36.35 13.63 15.78
C GLN A 151 -35.68 12.51 14.98
N PHE A 152 -36.40 11.41 14.72
CA PHE A 152 -35.90 10.28 13.93
C PHE A 152 -35.47 10.73 12.53
N ARG A 153 -36.25 11.59 11.86
CA ARG A 153 -35.86 12.16 10.56
C ARG A 153 -34.56 12.97 10.64
N ARG A 154 -34.39 13.76 11.70
CA ARG A 154 -33.16 14.54 11.91
C ARG A 154 -31.97 13.60 12.13
N GLU A 155 -32.14 12.58 12.97
CA GLU A 155 -31.11 11.58 13.27
C GLU A 155 -30.67 10.83 12.00
N GLN A 156 -31.61 10.36 11.17
CA GLN A 156 -31.28 9.74 9.88
C GLN A 156 -30.49 10.66 8.95
N GLY A 157 -30.85 11.95 8.88
CA GLY A 157 -30.12 12.93 8.08
C GLY A 157 -28.68 13.14 8.57
N LEU A 158 -28.48 13.17 9.89
CA LEU A 158 -27.16 13.27 10.52
C LEU A 158 -26.34 12.00 10.27
N GLU A 159 -26.97 10.82 10.37
CA GLU A 159 -26.33 9.54 10.10
C GLU A 159 -25.85 9.45 8.63
N ILE A 160 -26.66 9.87 7.66
CA ILE A 160 -26.27 9.95 6.24
C ILE A 160 -25.02 10.82 6.07
N GLU A 161 -24.97 11.98 6.74
CA GLU A 161 -23.83 12.88 6.63
C GLU A 161 -22.57 12.29 7.28
N GLN A 162 -22.71 11.66 8.45
CA GLN A 162 -21.60 10.96 9.11
C GLN A 162 -21.04 9.84 8.21
N ARG A 163 -21.90 8.97 7.67
CA ARG A 163 -21.48 7.89 6.75
C ARG A 163 -20.80 8.41 5.49
N LYS A 164 -21.25 9.55 4.95
CA LYS A 164 -20.57 10.22 3.83
C LYS A 164 -19.17 10.70 4.20
N GLN A 165 -18.98 11.22 5.40
CA GLN A 165 -17.66 11.66 5.88
C GLN A 165 -16.72 10.47 6.07
N GLU A 166 -17.18 9.39 6.69
CA GLU A 166 -16.44 8.14 6.84
C GLU A 166 -15.98 7.59 5.48
N LEU A 167 -16.88 7.56 4.49
CA LEU A 167 -16.58 7.11 3.13
C LEU A 167 -15.55 7.99 2.42
N ARG A 168 -15.65 9.32 2.58
CA ARG A 168 -14.65 10.26 2.03
C ARG A 168 -13.27 10.03 2.65
N ALA A 169 -13.20 9.93 3.96
CA ALA A 169 -11.94 9.68 4.68
C ALA A 169 -11.31 8.34 4.25
N LEU A 170 -12.12 7.28 4.10
CA LEU A 170 -11.65 5.97 3.64
C LEU A 170 -11.15 6.00 2.19
N ASN A 171 -11.82 6.73 1.30
CA ASN A 171 -11.35 6.93 -0.08
C ASN A 171 -10.01 7.67 -0.14
N GLU A 172 -9.85 8.74 0.64
CA GLU A 172 -8.57 9.47 0.72
C GLU A 172 -7.45 8.57 1.25
N LEU A 173 -7.72 7.77 2.28
CA LEU A 173 -6.77 6.81 2.82
C LEU A 173 -6.35 5.78 1.75
N LEU A 174 -7.31 5.21 1.02
CA LEU A 174 -7.06 4.25 -0.05
C LEU A 174 -6.19 4.84 -1.17
N LEU A 175 -6.42 6.09 -1.56
CA LEU A 175 -5.59 6.78 -2.56
C LEU A 175 -4.14 6.91 -2.09
N ARG A 176 -3.93 7.33 -0.83
CA ARG A 176 -2.59 7.43 -0.25
C ARG A 176 -1.89 6.07 -0.18
N GLN A 177 -2.57 5.04 0.31
CA GLN A 177 -2.01 3.69 0.41
C GLN A 177 -1.64 3.10 -0.97
N LYS A 178 -2.46 3.36 -2.00
CA LYS A 178 -2.15 2.94 -3.38
C LYS A 178 -0.89 3.62 -3.91
N SER A 179 -0.79 4.94 -3.73
CA SER A 179 0.40 5.71 -4.13
C SER A 179 1.66 5.25 -3.39
N GLU A 180 1.57 5.04 -2.07
CA GLU A 180 2.69 4.54 -1.27
C GLU A 180 3.14 3.15 -1.73
N LYS A 181 2.19 2.23 -2.00
CA LYS A 181 2.50 0.90 -2.52
C LYS A 181 3.20 0.97 -3.87
N GLU A 182 2.74 1.84 -4.77
CA GLU A 182 3.36 2.01 -6.08
C GLU A 182 4.81 2.51 -5.96
N GLN A 183 5.06 3.47 -5.07
CA GLN A 183 6.39 3.96 -4.77
C GLN A 183 7.32 2.85 -4.25
N LEU A 184 6.86 2.01 -3.32
CA LEU A 184 7.65 0.87 -2.82
C LEU A 184 8.00 -0.13 -3.93
N VAL A 185 7.12 -0.36 -4.91
CA VAL A 185 7.42 -1.23 -6.05
C VAL A 185 8.51 -0.62 -6.94
N ILE A 186 8.45 0.69 -7.20
CA ILE A 186 9.48 1.40 -7.96
C ILE A 186 10.84 1.29 -7.27
N GLU A 187 10.88 1.53 -5.96
CA GLU A 187 12.10 1.42 -5.16
C GLU A 187 12.66 0.00 -5.11
N SER A 188 11.80 -1.02 -4.99
CA SER A 188 12.19 -2.43 -5.04
C SER A 188 12.84 -2.78 -6.38
N ARG A 189 12.30 -2.29 -7.49
CA ARG A 189 12.89 -2.47 -8.84
C ARG A 189 14.24 -1.78 -8.97
N ALA A 190 14.36 -0.54 -8.47
CA ALA A 190 15.62 0.20 -8.48
C ALA A 190 16.69 -0.49 -7.62
N ALA A 191 16.30 -1.01 -6.44
CA ALA A 191 17.19 -1.77 -5.57
C ALA A 191 17.64 -3.09 -6.22
N LYS A 192 16.75 -3.78 -6.96
CA LYS A 192 17.09 -4.98 -7.74
C LYS A 192 18.09 -4.67 -8.85
N ALA A 193 17.90 -3.60 -9.61
CA ALA A 193 18.86 -3.19 -10.64
C ALA A 193 20.26 -2.91 -10.03
N LYS A 194 20.32 -2.25 -8.86
CA LYS A 194 21.58 -2.03 -8.13
C LYS A 194 22.19 -3.35 -7.64
N LEU A 195 21.39 -4.25 -7.10
CA LEU A 195 21.84 -5.58 -6.67
C LEU A 195 22.48 -6.37 -7.82
N ASP A 196 21.86 -6.33 -9.00
CA ASP A 196 22.36 -7.04 -10.18
C ASP A 196 23.71 -6.48 -10.64
N GLN A 197 23.91 -5.16 -10.53
CA GLN A 197 25.21 -4.54 -10.79
C GLN A 197 26.24 -4.93 -9.72
N GLU A 198 25.89 -4.84 -8.43
CA GLU A 198 26.76 -5.21 -7.31
C GLU A 198 27.22 -6.69 -7.41
N ARG A 199 26.35 -7.59 -7.89
CA ARG A 199 26.68 -9.00 -8.16
C ARG A 199 27.64 -9.18 -9.33
N LYS A 200 27.45 -8.45 -10.44
CA LYS A 200 28.41 -8.48 -11.56
C LYS A 200 29.79 -7.99 -11.13
N ASP A 201 29.84 -6.93 -10.34
CA ASP A 201 31.09 -6.40 -9.79
C ASP A 201 31.76 -7.45 -8.87
N GLN A 202 30.96 -8.19 -8.09
CA GLN A 202 31.45 -9.27 -7.25
C GLN A 202 32.03 -10.42 -8.08
N GLU A 203 31.38 -10.84 -9.16
CA GLU A 203 31.88 -11.89 -10.05
C GLU A 203 33.24 -11.53 -10.66
N VAL A 204 33.41 -10.27 -11.07
CA VAL A 204 34.69 -9.76 -11.59
C VAL A 204 35.79 -9.83 -10.53
N LEU A 205 35.52 -9.34 -9.32
CA LEU A 205 36.50 -9.36 -8.22
C LEU A 205 36.84 -10.79 -7.75
N LEU A 206 35.87 -11.71 -7.76
CA LEU A 206 36.09 -13.11 -7.43
C LEU A 206 36.94 -13.82 -8.50
N ALA A 207 36.76 -13.47 -9.77
CA ALA A 207 37.59 -13.98 -10.86
C ALA A 207 39.05 -13.48 -10.76
N GLU A 208 39.26 -12.23 -10.32
CA GLU A 208 40.57 -11.66 -10.02
C GLU A 208 41.21 -12.36 -8.80
N LEU A 209 40.48 -12.47 -7.70
CA LEU A 209 40.94 -13.16 -6.48
C LEU A 209 41.33 -14.62 -6.74
N LYS A 210 40.60 -15.32 -7.62
CA LYS A 210 40.92 -16.71 -8.00
C LYS A 210 42.21 -16.84 -8.80
N LYS A 211 42.58 -15.81 -9.58
CA LYS A 211 43.88 -15.77 -10.29
C LYS A 211 45.01 -15.56 -9.30
N ASP A 212 44.77 -14.74 -8.28
CA ASP A 212 45.78 -14.39 -7.28
C ASP A 212 45.95 -15.50 -6.22
N GLU A 213 44.89 -16.23 -5.85
CA GLU A 213 44.93 -17.29 -4.84
C GLU A 213 44.07 -18.52 -5.19
N ARG A 214 44.73 -19.67 -5.45
CA ARG A 214 44.06 -20.98 -5.66
C ARG A 214 43.29 -21.48 -4.41
N THR A 215 43.67 -21.02 -3.22
CA THR A 215 43.17 -21.49 -1.92
C THR A 215 41.70 -21.13 -1.67
N TYR A 216 41.17 -20.11 -2.33
CA TYR A 216 39.79 -19.64 -2.11
C TYR A 216 38.73 -20.28 -3.00
N THR A 217 39.11 -21.16 -3.93
CA THR A 217 38.19 -21.75 -4.92
C THR A 217 36.93 -22.38 -4.31
N ALA A 218 37.05 -23.02 -3.14
CA ALA A 218 35.91 -23.62 -2.43
C ALA A 218 34.95 -22.56 -1.85
N GLN A 219 35.48 -21.51 -1.23
CA GLN A 219 34.67 -20.42 -0.65
C GLN A 219 33.94 -19.63 -1.75
N ILE A 220 34.60 -19.41 -2.89
CA ILE A 220 34.02 -18.75 -4.07
C ILE A 220 32.82 -19.55 -4.61
N LYS A 221 32.96 -20.87 -4.73
CA LYS A 221 31.89 -21.74 -5.27
C LYS A 221 30.67 -21.78 -4.35
N GLU A 222 30.87 -21.75 -3.03
CA GLU A 222 29.77 -21.72 -2.06
C GLU A 222 29.02 -20.37 -2.11
N ARG A 223 29.76 -19.26 -2.12
CA ARG A 223 29.18 -17.90 -2.29
C ARG A 223 28.32 -17.80 -3.55
N GLN A 224 28.79 -18.37 -4.67
CA GLN A 224 28.07 -18.30 -5.95
C GLN A 224 26.77 -19.13 -5.96
N LYS A 225 26.75 -20.29 -5.27
CA LYS A 225 25.53 -21.07 -5.06
C LYS A 225 24.51 -20.31 -4.20
N GLU A 226 24.98 -19.69 -3.12
CA GLU A 226 24.13 -18.91 -2.24
C GLU A 226 23.52 -17.71 -2.97
N ALA A 227 24.32 -16.97 -3.75
CA ALA A 227 23.85 -15.90 -4.61
C ALA A 227 22.74 -16.36 -5.57
N THR A 228 22.92 -17.51 -6.23
CA THR A 228 21.93 -18.10 -7.15
C THR A 228 20.62 -18.48 -6.43
N ARG A 229 20.73 -19.05 -5.21
CA ARG A 229 19.56 -19.39 -4.38
C ARG A 229 18.76 -18.14 -4.03
N ILE A 230 19.46 -17.09 -3.60
CA ILE A 230 18.83 -15.84 -3.19
C ILE A 230 18.20 -15.12 -4.37
N GLU A 231 18.79 -15.21 -5.57
CA GLU A 231 18.24 -14.63 -6.79
C GLU A 231 16.84 -15.16 -7.10
N ARG A 232 16.67 -16.48 -7.03
CA ARG A 232 15.38 -17.13 -7.24
C ARG A 232 14.33 -16.67 -6.24
N GLU A 233 14.73 -16.48 -4.99
CA GLU A 233 13.83 -16.01 -3.93
C GLU A 233 13.46 -14.54 -4.14
N ILE A 234 14.40 -13.70 -4.56
CA ILE A 234 14.12 -12.29 -4.88
C ILE A 234 13.18 -12.17 -6.08
N ASP A 235 13.44 -12.91 -7.14
CA ASP A 235 12.59 -12.92 -8.33
C ASP A 235 11.17 -13.41 -7.98
N ARG A 236 11.07 -14.41 -7.11
CA ARG A 236 9.78 -14.87 -6.59
C ARG A 236 9.08 -13.75 -5.82
N LEU A 237 9.74 -13.10 -4.87
CA LEU A 237 9.14 -12.03 -4.05
C LEU A 237 8.71 -10.83 -4.89
N ILE A 238 9.48 -10.48 -5.93
CA ILE A 238 9.12 -9.40 -6.87
C ILE A 238 7.90 -9.82 -7.71
N LYS A 239 7.88 -11.05 -8.22
CA LYS A 239 6.71 -11.57 -8.96
C LYS A 239 5.45 -11.58 -8.08
N GLU A 240 5.57 -11.98 -6.82
CA GLU A 240 4.47 -11.94 -5.86
C GLU A 240 4.01 -10.50 -5.61
N ALA A 241 4.94 -9.56 -5.39
CA ALA A 241 4.63 -8.14 -5.20
C ALA A 241 3.95 -7.52 -6.43
N ILE A 242 4.41 -7.85 -7.64
CA ILE A 242 3.81 -7.39 -8.91
C ILE A 242 2.43 -8.01 -9.12
N ALA A 243 2.29 -9.32 -8.91
CA ALA A 243 0.98 -9.98 -9.03
C ALA A 243 -0.03 -9.39 -8.04
N ALA A 244 0.42 -9.07 -6.82
CA ALA A 244 -0.35 -8.37 -5.81
C ALA A 244 -0.67 -6.91 -6.19
N ALA A 245 0.23 -6.21 -6.89
CA ALA A 245 -0.03 -4.88 -7.45
C ALA A 245 -1.10 -4.93 -8.55
N ASN A 246 -0.96 -5.85 -9.51
CA ASN A 246 -1.86 -5.96 -10.65
C ASN A 246 -3.27 -6.43 -10.26
N LYS A 247 -3.39 -7.37 -9.30
CA LYS A 247 -4.69 -7.79 -8.76
C LYS A 247 -5.43 -6.66 -8.04
N ALA A 248 -4.71 -5.80 -7.33
CA ALA A 248 -5.30 -4.65 -6.61
C ALA A 248 -5.67 -3.48 -7.53
N SER A 249 -5.16 -3.45 -8.77
CA SER A 249 -5.48 -2.47 -9.82
C SER A 249 -6.78 -2.81 -10.59
N GLY A 250 -7.38 -3.98 -10.34
CA GLY A 250 -8.66 -4.34 -10.96
C GLY A 250 -8.60 -4.77 -12.43
N SER A 251 -7.41 -5.13 -12.95
CA SER A 251 -7.31 -5.77 -14.27
C SER A 251 -7.69 -7.26 -14.20
N VAL A 252 -8.99 -7.50 -14.04
CA VAL A 252 -9.65 -8.72 -14.50
C VAL A 252 -10.34 -8.36 -15.82
N THR A 253 -9.56 -8.02 -16.84
CA THR A 253 -10.06 -7.99 -18.21
C THR A 253 -8.97 -8.50 -19.14
N LYS A 254 -9.26 -9.64 -19.74
CA LYS A 254 -8.50 -10.26 -20.82
C LYS A 254 -8.35 -9.26 -21.97
N SER A 255 -7.19 -8.65 -22.12
CA SER A 255 -6.60 -8.37 -23.45
C SER A 255 -5.13 -7.99 -23.28
N ALA A 256 -4.29 -8.60 -24.11
CA ALA A 256 -2.85 -8.47 -24.11
C ALA A 256 -2.41 -7.15 -24.78
N SER A 257 -2.88 -6.01 -24.29
CA SER A 257 -2.42 -4.70 -24.74
C SER A 257 -2.27 -3.80 -23.52
N PHE A 258 -1.02 -3.53 -23.15
CA PHE A 258 -0.71 -2.45 -22.23
C PHE A 258 -1.05 -1.14 -22.94
N GLU A 259 -2.07 -0.42 -22.49
CA GLU A 259 -2.13 1.01 -22.74
C GLU A 259 -1.09 1.65 -21.83
N LEU A 260 0.11 1.82 -22.39
CA LEU A 260 1.18 2.59 -21.77
C LEU A 260 0.71 4.05 -21.69
N THR A 261 1.09 4.73 -20.61
CA THR A 261 0.96 6.19 -20.55
C THR A 261 1.67 6.80 -21.77
N PRO A 262 1.21 7.93 -22.32
CA PRO A 262 1.82 8.54 -23.51
C PRO A 262 3.34 8.73 -23.37
N GLU A 263 3.83 8.98 -22.16
CA GLU A 263 5.27 9.05 -21.87
C GLU A 263 6.00 7.71 -22.02
N ALA A 264 5.40 6.59 -21.62
CA ALA A 264 6.01 5.26 -21.74
C ALA A 264 5.93 4.72 -23.18
N ASP A 265 4.92 5.11 -23.96
CA ASP A 265 4.87 4.85 -25.40
C ASP A 265 5.92 5.67 -26.16
N ALA A 266 6.13 6.95 -25.80
CA ALA A 266 7.19 7.77 -26.40
C ALA A 266 8.58 7.17 -26.13
N LEU A 267 8.85 6.75 -24.89
CA LEU A 267 10.10 6.06 -24.53
C LEU A 267 10.24 4.72 -25.27
N ALA A 268 9.17 3.91 -25.36
CA ALA A 268 9.21 2.63 -26.07
C ALA A 268 9.41 2.80 -27.58
N VAL A 269 8.83 3.85 -28.19
CA VAL A 269 9.01 4.20 -29.60
C VAL A 269 10.46 4.65 -29.86
N ASP A 270 11.04 5.46 -28.97
CA ASP A 270 12.44 5.89 -29.07
C ASP A 270 13.43 4.72 -28.91
N PHE A 271 13.13 3.76 -28.02
CA PHE A 271 13.92 2.54 -27.88
C PHE A 271 13.75 1.55 -29.05
N LYS A 272 12.55 1.48 -29.65
CA LYS A 272 12.26 0.62 -30.80
C LYS A 272 12.86 1.16 -32.10
N ASN A 273 12.91 2.48 -32.27
CA ASN A 273 13.50 3.13 -33.43
C ASN A 273 15.05 3.16 -33.39
N ASN A 274 15.67 3.02 -32.22
CA ASN A 274 17.13 2.92 -32.07
C ASN A 274 17.69 1.49 -32.03
N LYS A 275 16.86 0.47 -32.29
CA LYS A 275 17.31 -0.92 -32.30
C LYS A 275 17.96 -1.27 -33.65
N GLY A 276 19.30 -1.17 -33.71
CA GLY A 276 20.09 -1.62 -34.86
C GLY A 276 20.98 -0.54 -35.51
N GLY A 277 20.93 0.70 -35.02
CA GLY A 277 21.76 1.82 -35.51
C GLY A 277 22.99 2.15 -34.64
N LEU A 278 23.34 1.31 -33.67
CA LEU A 278 24.52 1.55 -32.83
C LEU A 278 25.79 1.16 -33.60
N ILE A 279 26.40 2.17 -34.23
CA ILE A 279 27.74 2.08 -34.80
C ILE A 279 28.76 1.77 -33.70
N TRP A 280 29.51 0.69 -33.88
CA TRP A 280 30.75 0.39 -33.14
C TRP A 280 31.86 1.35 -33.63
N PRO A 281 32.97 1.56 -32.89
CA PRO A 281 33.22 2.39 -31.71
C PRO A 281 34.15 3.59 -32.07
N VAL A 282 34.64 4.38 -31.09
CA VAL A 282 36.04 4.86 -31.14
C VAL A 282 36.67 5.03 -29.78
N ALA A 283 37.98 4.78 -29.76
CA ALA A 283 38.84 4.47 -28.63
C ALA A 283 39.24 5.65 -27.72
N ASN A 284 38.74 6.86 -27.91
CA ASN A 284 39.01 8.00 -27.02
C ASN A 284 37.86 9.00 -27.10
N GLY A 285 37.16 9.20 -26.00
CA GLY A 285 36.11 10.22 -25.88
C GLY A 285 35.94 10.61 -24.42
N ARG A 286 36.76 11.55 -23.96
CA ARG A 286 36.51 12.34 -22.74
C ARG A 286 35.30 13.22 -22.99
N VAL A 287 34.30 13.18 -22.11
CA VAL A 287 33.88 14.24 -21.15
C VAL A 287 32.99 13.55 -20.13
#